data_AF-A0A4Q2XWK6-F1
#
_entry.id   AF-A0A4Q2XWK6-F1
#
_cell.length_a   1.000
_cell.length_b   1.000
_cell.length_c   1.000
_cell.angle_alpha   90.00
_cell.angle_beta   90.00
_cell.angle_gamma   90.00
#
_symmetry.space_group_name_H-M   'P 1'
#
loop_
_entity.id
_entity.type
_entity.pdbx_description
1 polymer ?
#
loop_
_entity_poly.entity_id
_entity_poly.type
_entity_poly.pdbx_seq_one_letter_code
_entity_poly.pdbx_strand_id
1 'polypeptide(L)' 'SHALLGPATIGGATVHHRGHAVFTPLFNHALCPAISIPCGAGRAGLPVGMQVVAPRFSDLGLLAFSAQIERVLAAADL' A
#
# COMPACT_ATOMS: atom_id res chain seq x y z
N SER A 1 20.53 16.17 9.65
CA SER A 1 20.55 15.18 8.56
C SER A 1 19.33 14.28 8.68
N HIS A 2 18.20 14.68 8.12
CA HIS A 2 17.07 13.78 7.87
C HIS A 2 16.67 14.00 6.42
N ALA A 3 17.20 13.16 5.54
CA ALA A 3 16.82 13.15 4.13
C ALA A 3 15.28 12.98 4.06
N LEU A 4 14.64 13.74 3.19
CA LEU A 4 13.20 13.70 3.00
C LEU A 4 12.74 12.25 2.87
N LEU A 5 11.80 11.83 3.73
CA LEU A 5 11.26 10.46 3.78
C LEU A 5 10.42 10.11 2.53
N GLY A 6 10.22 11.06 1.61
CA GLY A 6 9.51 10.88 0.35
C GLY A 6 9.65 12.10 -0.56
N PRO A 7 9.03 12.06 -1.76
CA PRO A 7 9.17 13.11 -2.76
C PRO A 7 8.55 14.43 -2.26
N ALA A 8 9.16 15.56 -2.64
CA ALA A 8 8.64 16.89 -2.30
C ALA A 8 7.36 17.26 -3.08
N THR A 9 7.11 16.59 -4.21
CA THR A 9 5.95 16.80 -5.06
C THR A 9 5.35 15.48 -5.56
N ILE A 10 4.02 15.41 -5.70
CA ILE A 10 3.27 14.30 -6.31
C ILE A 10 2.25 14.90 -7.27
N GLY A 11 2.27 14.48 -8.55
CA GLY A 11 1.36 15.01 -9.57
C GLY A 11 1.46 16.52 -9.80
N GLY A 12 2.65 17.10 -9.59
CA GLY A 12 2.89 18.55 -9.70
C GLY A 12 2.50 19.37 -8.46
N ALA A 13 1.85 18.77 -7.46
CA ALA A 13 1.50 19.42 -6.20
C ALA A 13 2.59 19.19 -5.14
N THR A 14 2.91 20.24 -4.37
CA THR A 14 3.79 20.12 -3.20
C THR A 14 3.11 19.28 -2.13
N VAL A 15 3.81 18.27 -1.62
CA VAL A 15 3.29 17.39 -0.56
C VAL A 15 4.16 17.50 0.69
N HIS A 16 3.53 17.38 1.86
CA HIS A 16 4.25 17.27 3.12
C HIS A 16 5.16 16.02 3.10
N HIS A 17 6.22 15.99 3.91
CA HIS A 17 7.22 14.91 3.87
C HIS A 17 6.68 13.48 4.15
N ARG A 18 5.43 13.36 4.64
CA ARG A 18 4.67 12.10 4.82
C ARG A 18 3.44 11.98 3.91
N GLY A 19 3.26 12.89 2.96
CA GLY A 19 2.11 12.92 2.04
C GLY A 19 2.02 11.66 1.16
N HIS A 20 3.12 10.92 1.01
CA HIS A 20 3.15 9.63 0.31
C HIS A 20 2.58 8.46 1.14
N ALA A 21 2.40 8.63 2.45
CA ALA A 21 2.06 7.55 3.38
C ALA A 21 0.76 7.83 4.15
N VAL A 22 -0.13 8.69 3.67
CA VAL A 22 -1.32 9.14 4.44
C VAL A 22 -2.23 7.99 4.91
N PHE A 23 -2.24 6.87 4.20
CA PHE A 23 -3.10 5.72 4.50
C PHE A 23 -2.53 4.72 5.53
N THR A 24 -1.27 4.84 5.95
CA THR A 24 -0.62 3.85 6.85
C THR A 24 -0.64 4.19 8.35
N PRO A 25 -0.62 5.45 8.81
CA PRO A 25 -0.53 5.78 10.25
C PRO A 25 -1.71 5.28 11.07
N LEU A 26 -2.92 5.29 10.50
CA LEU A 26 -4.15 4.86 11.18
C LEU A 26 -4.06 3.39 11.63
N PHE A 27 -3.53 2.53 10.78
CA PHE A 27 -3.42 1.10 11.05
C PHE A 27 -2.29 0.79 12.03
N ASN A 28 -1.18 1.53 11.97
CA ASN A 28 -0.13 1.44 12.97
C ASN A 28 -0.64 1.82 14.37
N HIS A 29 -1.44 2.88 14.48
CA HIS A 29 -2.04 3.28 15.74
C HIS A 29 -3.11 2.29 16.24
N ALA A 30 -3.86 1.67 15.33
CA ALA A 30 -4.86 0.65 15.67
C ALA A 30 -4.25 -0.75 15.93
N LEU A 31 -2.94 -0.93 15.69
CA LEU A 31 -2.25 -2.22 15.74
C LEU A 31 -2.90 -3.26 14.82
N CYS A 32 -3.47 -2.79 13.70
CA CYS A 32 -4.06 -3.64 12.69
C CYS A 32 -2.97 -4.07 11.69
N PRO A 33 -2.84 -5.37 11.38
CA PRO A 33 -1.92 -5.82 10.35
C PRO A 33 -2.39 -5.31 8.98
N ALA A 34 -1.44 -4.89 8.16
CA ALA A 34 -1.66 -4.41 6.80
C ALA A 34 -0.58 -4.96 5.86
N ILE A 35 -0.95 -5.22 4.61
CA ILE A 35 -0.05 -5.72 3.56
C ILE A 35 -0.30 -4.97 2.26
N SER A 36 0.76 -4.74 1.48
CA SER A 36 0.69 -4.10 0.17
C SER A 36 0.95 -5.14 -0.92
N ILE A 37 0.01 -5.26 -1.86
CA ILE A 37 0.05 -6.22 -2.96
C ILE A 37 0.18 -5.43 -4.27
N PRO A 38 1.18 -5.69 -5.14
CA PRO A 38 1.22 -5.09 -6.48
C PRO A 38 -0.05 -5.46 -7.26
N CYS A 39 -0.73 -4.47 -7.84
CA CYS A 39 -1.98 -4.68 -8.58
C CYS A 39 -1.96 -4.08 -9.99
N GLY A 40 -0.76 -4.01 -10.56
CA GLY A 40 -0.52 -3.59 -11.94
C GLY A 40 0.05 -2.19 -12.08
N ALA A 41 -0.03 -1.64 -13.29
CA ALA A 41 0.50 -0.33 -13.63
C ALA A 41 -0.62 0.68 -13.90
N GLY A 42 -0.46 1.90 -13.41
CA GLY A 42 -1.33 3.02 -13.70
C GLY A 42 -1.14 3.52 -15.14
N ARG A 43 -1.96 4.49 -15.55
CA ARG A 43 -2.00 5.04 -16.92
C ARG A 43 -0.65 5.57 -17.44
N ALA A 44 0.26 5.94 -16.55
CA ALA A 44 1.60 6.42 -16.89
C ALA A 44 2.69 5.32 -16.79
N GLY A 45 2.31 4.05 -16.67
CA GLY A 45 3.24 2.93 -16.49
C GLY A 45 3.84 2.83 -15.08
N LEU A 46 3.38 3.65 -14.12
CA LEU A 46 3.86 3.59 -12.75
C LEU A 46 3.21 2.44 -11.97
N PRO A 47 3.95 1.72 -11.12
CA PRO A 47 3.39 0.61 -10.34
C PRO A 47 2.34 1.12 -9.35
N VAL A 48 1.25 0.37 -9.22
CA VAL A 48 0.17 0.61 -8.27
C VAL A 48 0.14 -0.53 -7.27
N GLY A 49 0.06 -0.19 -5.99
CA GLY A 49 -0.12 -1.16 -4.90
C GLY A 49 -1.52 -1.06 -4.30
N MET A 50 -2.09 -2.21 -3.95
CA MET A 50 -3.32 -2.33 -3.17
C MET A 50 -2.96 -2.63 -1.71
N GLN A 51 -3.44 -1.79 -0.78
CA GLN A 51 -3.28 -2.03 0.64
C GLN A 51 -4.49 -2.75 1.21
N VAL A 52 -4.27 -3.90 1.83
CA VAL A 52 -5.28 -4.70 2.51
C VAL A 52 -4.99 -4.69 4.01
N VAL A 53 -6.03 -4.53 4.82
CA VAL A 53 -5.93 -4.44 6.27
C VAL A 53 -6.89 -5.42 6.92
N ALA A 54 -6.43 -6.13 7.94
CA ALA A 54 -7.26 -7.02 8.75
C ALA A 54 -7.38 -6.51 10.19
N PRO A 55 -8.34 -7.03 10.98
CA PRO A 55 -8.43 -6.76 12.41
C PRO A 55 -7.13 -7.14 13.13
N ARG A 56 -6.87 -6.51 14.28
CA ARG A 56 -5.72 -6.80 15.14
C ARG A 56 -5.59 -8.32 15.42
N PHE A 57 -4.36 -8.83 15.37
CA PHE A 57 -4.00 -10.25 15.56
C PHE A 57 -4.51 -11.22 14.49
N SER A 58 -5.01 -10.72 13.35
CA SER A 58 -5.52 -11.56 12.25
C SER A 58 -4.50 -11.77 11.13
N ASP A 59 -3.21 -11.82 11.45
CA ASP A 59 -2.08 -11.88 10.51
C ASP A 59 -2.19 -13.08 9.54
N LEU A 60 -2.52 -14.26 10.04
CA LEU A 60 -2.70 -15.46 9.20
C LEU A 60 -3.89 -15.32 8.24
N GLY A 61 -4.97 -14.68 8.70
CA GLY A 61 -6.14 -14.38 7.86
C GLY A 61 -5.79 -13.38 6.77
N LEU A 62 -5.02 -12.35 7.10
CA LEU A 62 -4.53 -11.36 6.14
C LEU A 62 -3.64 -12.01 5.08
N LEU A 63 -2.71 -12.89 5.47
CA LEU A 63 -1.83 -13.61 4.54
C LEU A 63 -2.62 -14.54 3.62
N ALA A 64 -3.56 -15.33 4.18
CA ALA A 64 -4.38 -16.24 3.41
C ALA A 64 -5.24 -15.51 2.37
N PHE A 65 -5.84 -14.37 2.76
CA PHE A 65 -6.63 -13.55 1.85
C PHE A 65 -5.76 -12.87 0.78
N SER A 66 -4.58 -12.37 1.17
CA SER A 66 -3.64 -11.75 0.23
C SER A 66 -3.14 -12.72 -0.84
N ALA A 67 -2.89 -13.97 -0.46
CA ALA A 67 -2.54 -15.02 -1.42
C ALA A 67 -3.68 -15.33 -2.42
N GLN A 68 -4.95 -15.16 -2.02
CA GLN A 68 -6.08 -15.25 -2.96
C GLN A 68 -6.09 -14.06 -3.93
N ILE A 69 -5.86 -12.85 -3.42
CA ILE A 69 -5.78 -11.65 -4.25
C ILE A 69 -4.68 -11.78 -5.29
N GLU A 70 -3.47 -12.21 -4.89
CA GLU A 70 -2.35 -12.43 -5.83
C GLU A 70 -2.73 -13.41 -6.96
N ARG A 71 -3.43 -14.50 -6.64
CA ARG A 71 -3.89 -15.46 -7.65
C ARG A 71 -4.88 -14.83 -8.64
N VAL A 72 -5.81 -14.01 -8.14
CA VAL A 72 -6.80 -13.32 -8.99
C VAL A 72 -6.12 -12.28 -9.88
N LEU A 73 -5.16 -11.52 -9.35
CA LEU A 73 -4.41 -10.51 -10.11
C LEU A 73 -3.55 -11.16 -11.19
N ALA A 74 -2.83 -12.24 -10.84
CA ALA A 74 -2.03 -13.00 -11.80
C ALA A 74 -2.89 -13.61 -12.93
N ALA A 75 -4.09 -14.10 -12.61
CA ALA A 75 -5.02 -14.62 -13.62
C ALA A 75 -5.62 -13.52 -14.51
N ALA A 76 -5.58 -12.26 -14.08
CA ALA A 76 -6.08 -11.11 -14.82
C ALA A 76 -4.99 -10.42 -15.67
N ASP A 77 -3.76 -10.95 -15.72
CA ASP A 77 -2.58 -10.35 -16.37
C ASP A 77 -2.32 -8.88 -15.93
N LEU A 78 -2.52 -8.61 -14.64
CA LEU A 78 -2.16 -7.33 -13.99
C LEU A 78 -0.80 -7.38 -13.31
#